data_AF-M2VZU3-F1
#
_entry.id   AF-M2VZU3-F1
#
_cell.length_a   1.000
_cell.length_b   1.000
_cell.length_c   1.000
_cell.angle_alpha   90.00
_cell.angle_beta   90.00
_cell.angle_gamma   90.00
#
_symmetry.space_group_name_H-M   'P 1'
#
loop_
_entity.id
_entity.type
_entity.pdbx_description
1 polymer ?
#
loop_
_entity_poly.entity_id
_entity_poly.type
_entity_poly.pdbx_seq_one_letter_code
_entity_poly.pdbx_strand_id
1 'polypeptide(L)'
;MSSGLHPVIQVAQESGGDLLESPFWSTATNSLFYVDIDGKKIHQYKLDTEKHRSWKTNQRVGFICPVSSSPQVDTVMGGLEDGLYWLDLSSTEDCVEEQIWSHNMDTHIVRFNDGKCDSSGRLFAGLMDYQWQEKSYSEAQGKFYSFESSQRLRKADSKKPVKRKQLDKIKSQEVLSKICCSNGLTWLSDYRHLFYIDSGKYEILCYPYDIQTGKIDKDSKQTLVRLDKKASDEFFVFDGMCCDIQDKLWVALCGAGVVLQIDAATGKELMRISVGCKYPTSVCFGGPHLDILFVTTARETMLSPGFNSQGGSLFMLQIPGVRSSCSSYPFLY
;
A
#
# COMPACT_ATOMS: atom_id res chain seq x y z
N MET A 1 -33.79 19.06 3.96
CA MET A 1 -33.56 17.60 3.81
C MET A 1 -32.17 17.44 3.20
N SER A 2 -31.17 17.09 4.01
CA SER A 2 -29.82 16.83 3.50
C SER A 2 -29.86 15.52 2.73
N SER A 3 -29.76 15.57 1.40
CA SER A 3 -29.42 14.40 0.60
C SER A 3 -28.04 13.93 1.06
N GLY A 4 -28.00 13.00 2.01
CA GLY A 4 -26.76 12.50 2.59
C GLY A 4 -25.87 11.90 1.50
N LEU A 5 -24.60 12.29 1.50
CA LEU A 5 -23.53 11.72 0.67
C LEU A 5 -23.24 10.29 1.16
N HIS A 6 -24.22 9.39 1.04
CA HIS A 6 -24.05 8.01 1.47
C HIS A 6 -23.18 7.26 0.45
N PRO A 7 -22.10 6.61 0.90
CA PRO A 7 -21.29 5.78 0.01
C PRO A 7 -22.09 4.59 -0.50
N VAL A 8 -21.96 4.28 -1.79
CA VAL A 8 -22.47 3.04 -2.36
C VAL A 8 -21.35 2.00 -2.27
N ILE A 9 -21.62 0.87 -1.60
CA ILE A 9 -20.65 -0.21 -1.38
C ILE A 9 -21.04 -1.40 -2.24
N GLN A 10 -20.10 -1.92 -3.02
CA GLN A 10 -20.24 -3.12 -3.83
C GLN A 10 -19.10 -4.08 -3.55
N VAL A 11 -19.39 -5.38 -3.61
CA VAL A 11 -18.35 -6.43 -3.56
C VAL A 11 -17.92 -6.72 -4.98
N ALA A 12 -16.69 -6.38 -5.32
CA ALA A 12 -16.10 -6.67 -6.63
C ALA A 12 -15.66 -8.13 -6.74
N GLN A 13 -15.23 -8.74 -5.63
CA GLN A 13 -14.87 -10.15 -5.54
C GLN A 13 -15.17 -10.67 -4.15
N GLU A 14 -15.95 -11.74 -4.04
CA GLU A 14 -16.17 -12.43 -2.77
C GLU A 14 -15.00 -13.38 -2.47
N SER A 15 -14.48 -13.31 -1.23
CA SER A 15 -13.52 -14.28 -0.66
C SER A 15 -12.31 -14.60 -1.56
N GLY A 16 -11.77 -13.60 -2.26
CA GLY A 16 -10.72 -13.70 -3.26
C GLY A 16 -9.31 -14.07 -2.76
N GLY A 17 -9.03 -13.97 -1.46
CA GLY A 17 -7.74 -14.36 -0.88
C GLY A 17 -7.74 -14.37 0.64
N ASP A 18 -6.57 -14.61 1.24
CA ASP A 18 -6.40 -14.73 2.69
C ASP A 18 -6.02 -13.40 3.36
N LEU A 19 -5.02 -12.69 2.82
CA LEU A 19 -4.61 -11.36 3.28
C LEU A 19 -4.39 -10.45 2.06
N LEU A 20 -5.48 -9.85 1.56
CA LEU A 20 -5.41 -8.98 0.39
C LEU A 20 -4.78 -7.64 0.75
N GLU A 21 -3.86 -7.12 -0.05
CA GLU A 21 -3.08 -5.91 0.28
C GLU A 21 -2.54 -5.19 -0.97
N SER A 22 -1.88 -4.06 -0.75
CA SER A 22 -1.14 -3.26 -1.74
C SER A 22 -1.91 -3.01 -3.06
N PRO A 23 -3.14 -2.47 -3.00
CA PRO A 23 -3.90 -2.16 -4.19
C PRO A 23 -3.31 -0.98 -4.96
N PHE A 24 -3.11 -1.15 -6.27
CA PHE A 24 -2.85 -0.05 -7.20
C PHE A 24 -3.71 -0.17 -8.46
N TRP A 25 -4.14 0.97 -9.00
CA TRP A 25 -4.92 1.01 -10.23
C TRP A 25 -4.04 1.28 -11.45
N SER A 26 -4.24 0.49 -12.51
CA SER A 26 -3.65 0.72 -13.82
C SER A 26 -4.71 1.27 -14.78
N THR A 27 -4.59 2.55 -15.12
CA THR A 27 -5.45 3.19 -16.13
C THR A 27 -5.23 2.60 -17.53
N ALA A 28 -4.02 2.13 -17.84
CA ALA A 28 -3.68 1.52 -19.12
C ALA A 28 -4.47 0.23 -19.40
N THR A 29 -4.76 -0.55 -18.35
CA THR A 29 -5.46 -1.84 -18.47
C THR A 29 -6.90 -1.81 -17.93
N ASN A 30 -7.31 -0.69 -17.34
CA ASN A 30 -8.56 -0.53 -16.59
C ASN A 30 -8.73 -1.62 -15.52
N SER A 31 -7.64 -1.86 -14.78
CA SER A 31 -7.55 -2.95 -13.83
C SER A 31 -6.95 -2.52 -12.49
N LEU A 32 -7.45 -3.10 -11.41
CA LEU A 32 -6.82 -3.08 -10.11
C LEU A 32 -5.82 -4.24 -10.01
N PHE A 33 -4.62 -3.96 -9.55
CA PHE A 33 -3.64 -4.95 -9.12
C PHE A 33 -3.52 -4.89 -7.60
N TYR A 34 -3.35 -6.03 -6.96
CA TYR A 34 -3.21 -6.18 -5.51
C TYR A 34 -2.53 -7.51 -5.21
N VAL A 35 -2.15 -7.75 -3.97
CA VAL A 35 -1.50 -8.98 -3.53
C VAL A 35 -2.41 -9.76 -2.59
N ASP A 36 -2.20 -11.06 -2.50
CA ASP A 36 -2.58 -11.89 -1.35
C ASP A 36 -1.28 -12.29 -0.66
N ILE A 37 -0.96 -11.60 0.45
CA ILE A 37 0.33 -11.75 1.12
C ILE A 37 0.49 -13.20 1.58
N ASP A 38 -0.46 -13.71 2.37
CA ASP A 38 -0.39 -15.04 2.94
C ASP A 38 -0.72 -16.14 1.92
N GLY A 39 -1.59 -15.85 0.95
CA GLY A 39 -1.87 -16.74 -0.18
C GLY A 39 -0.76 -16.81 -1.24
N LYS A 40 0.30 -15.98 -1.11
CA LYS A 40 1.46 -15.88 -2.03
C LYS A 40 1.04 -15.66 -3.49
N LYS A 41 0.21 -14.65 -3.72
CA LYS A 41 -0.29 -14.35 -5.06
C LYS A 41 -0.28 -12.86 -5.35
N ILE A 42 -0.16 -12.55 -6.64
CA ILE A 42 -0.50 -11.26 -7.22
C ILE A 42 -1.85 -11.45 -7.92
N HIS A 43 -2.74 -10.48 -7.78
CA HIS A 43 -4.06 -10.50 -8.39
C HIS A 43 -4.23 -9.32 -9.35
N GLN A 44 -5.06 -9.54 -10.36
CA GLN A 44 -5.60 -8.51 -11.24
C GLN A 44 -7.11 -8.64 -11.29
N TYR A 45 -7.83 -7.55 -11.03
CA TYR A 45 -9.25 -7.40 -11.30
C TYR A 45 -9.46 -6.41 -12.42
N LYS A 46 -10.06 -6.85 -13.53
CA LYS A 46 -10.38 -5.99 -14.67
C LYS A 46 -11.79 -5.46 -14.56
N LEU A 47 -11.94 -4.14 -14.43
CA LEU A 47 -13.23 -3.49 -14.15
C LEU A 47 -14.23 -3.68 -15.30
N ASP A 48 -13.82 -3.57 -16.56
CA ASP A 48 -14.75 -3.66 -17.71
C ASP A 48 -15.45 -5.01 -17.86
N THR A 49 -14.77 -6.09 -17.43
CA THR A 49 -15.22 -7.47 -17.66
C THR A 49 -15.49 -8.21 -16.37
N GLU A 50 -15.21 -7.58 -15.23
CA GLU A 50 -15.23 -8.18 -13.89
C GLU A 50 -14.43 -9.49 -13.81
N LYS A 51 -13.36 -9.59 -14.60
CA LYS A 51 -12.54 -10.81 -14.68
C LYS A 51 -11.39 -10.72 -13.69
N HIS A 52 -11.10 -11.86 -13.07
CA HIS A 52 -10.00 -12.02 -12.14
C HIS A 52 -8.92 -12.92 -12.73
N ARG A 53 -7.67 -12.55 -12.50
CA ARG A 53 -6.50 -13.38 -12.75
C ARG A 53 -5.57 -13.30 -11.56
N SER A 54 -4.79 -14.35 -11.34
CA SER A 54 -3.76 -14.36 -10.31
C SER A 54 -2.50 -15.08 -10.78
N TRP A 55 -1.37 -14.69 -10.21
CA TRP A 55 -0.07 -15.31 -10.41
C TRP A 55 0.50 -15.73 -9.07
N LYS A 56 1.02 -16.95 -8.97
CA LYS A 56 1.69 -17.43 -7.75
C LYS A 56 3.09 -16.84 -7.62
N THR A 57 3.47 -16.55 -6.38
CA THR A 57 4.83 -16.21 -5.98
C THR A 57 5.41 -17.32 -5.09
N ASN A 58 6.73 -17.43 -5.04
CA ASN A 58 7.42 -18.44 -4.21
C ASN A 58 7.37 -18.07 -2.72
N GLN A 59 7.37 -16.76 -2.45
CA GLN A 59 7.37 -16.17 -1.12
C GLN A 59 6.10 -15.33 -0.91
N ARG A 60 5.85 -14.90 0.32
CA ARG A 60 4.85 -13.86 0.56
C ARG A 60 5.30 -12.57 -0.13
N VAL A 61 4.37 -11.93 -0.82
CA VAL A 61 4.59 -10.66 -1.52
C VAL A 61 3.86 -9.58 -0.73
N GLY A 62 4.59 -8.70 -0.05
CA GLY A 62 4.00 -7.66 0.81
C GLY A 62 3.36 -6.54 0.00
N PHE A 63 4.07 -6.07 -1.03
CA PHE A 63 3.59 -5.01 -1.90
C PHE A 63 4.02 -5.21 -3.35
N ILE A 64 3.30 -4.54 -4.25
CA ILE A 64 3.68 -4.38 -5.66
C ILE A 64 3.50 -2.93 -6.10
N CYS A 65 4.33 -2.46 -7.02
CA CYS A 65 4.18 -1.16 -7.64
C CYS A 65 4.38 -1.24 -9.16
N PRO A 66 3.71 -0.38 -9.94
CA PRO A 66 3.90 -0.32 -11.37
C PRO A 66 5.32 0.18 -11.69
N VAL A 67 5.88 -0.26 -12.82
CA VAL A 67 7.25 0.11 -13.22
C VAL A 67 7.29 0.68 -14.64
N SER A 68 6.24 0.42 -15.41
CA SER A 68 6.12 0.83 -16.81
C SER A 68 4.82 1.59 -17.02
N SER A 69 4.84 2.53 -17.97
CA SER A 69 3.64 3.15 -18.55
C SER A 69 3.12 2.39 -19.79
N SER A 70 3.54 1.12 -19.94
CA SER A 70 3.12 0.26 -21.05
C SER A 70 1.59 0.10 -21.11
N PRO A 71 1.00 -0.04 -22.31
CA PRO A 71 -0.42 -0.39 -22.48
C PRO A 71 -0.82 -1.71 -21.80
N GLN A 72 0.15 -2.56 -21.48
CA GLN A 72 -0.02 -3.78 -20.70
C GLN A 72 0.86 -3.70 -19.46
N VAL A 73 0.38 -4.24 -18.34
CA VAL A 73 1.19 -4.45 -17.15
C VAL A 73 1.65 -5.91 -17.17
N ASP A 74 2.81 -6.13 -17.76
CA ASP A 74 3.51 -7.42 -17.86
C ASP A 74 4.64 -7.55 -16.83
N THR A 75 5.04 -6.45 -16.21
CA THR A 75 6.04 -6.44 -15.13
C THR A 75 5.63 -5.45 -14.06
N VAL A 76 5.84 -5.84 -12.80
CA VAL A 76 5.77 -4.97 -11.62
C VAL A 76 7.04 -5.14 -10.80
N MET A 77 7.29 -4.20 -9.87
CA MET A 77 8.29 -4.39 -8.83
C MET A 77 7.56 -4.78 -7.55
N GLY A 78 8.12 -5.70 -6.77
CA GLY A 78 7.52 -6.08 -5.49
C GLY A 78 8.54 -6.32 -4.40
N GLY A 79 8.10 -6.15 -3.17
CA GLY A 79 8.84 -6.56 -1.97
C GLY A 79 8.32 -7.88 -1.45
N LEU A 80 9.18 -8.89 -1.46
CA LEU A 80 8.92 -10.23 -0.94
C LEU A 80 9.54 -10.38 0.47
N GLU A 81 9.62 -11.59 1.01
CA GLU A 81 10.11 -11.79 2.39
C GLU A 81 11.57 -11.35 2.56
N ASP A 82 12.44 -11.62 1.57
CA ASP A 82 13.90 -11.41 1.68
C ASP A 82 14.44 -10.19 0.89
N GLY A 83 13.62 -9.52 0.08
CA GLY A 83 14.15 -8.54 -0.86
C GLY A 83 13.15 -7.89 -1.83
N LEU A 84 13.70 -7.10 -2.74
CA LEU A 84 12.98 -6.53 -3.88
C LEU A 84 13.19 -7.39 -5.13
N TYR A 85 12.16 -7.45 -5.96
CA TYR A 85 12.10 -8.27 -7.16
C TYR A 85 11.52 -7.52 -8.35
N TRP A 86 12.03 -7.82 -9.55
CA TRP A 86 11.23 -7.71 -10.76
C TRP A 86 10.31 -8.94 -10.84
N LEU A 87 9.03 -8.69 -11.09
CA LEU A 87 7.97 -9.69 -11.12
C LEU A 87 7.29 -9.65 -12.48
N ASP A 88 7.58 -10.65 -13.31
CA ASP A 88 7.03 -10.79 -14.66
C ASP A 88 5.73 -11.61 -14.62
N LEU A 89 4.66 -10.99 -15.13
CA LEU A 89 3.27 -11.45 -15.15
C LEU A 89 2.81 -11.92 -16.54
N SER A 90 3.73 -12.08 -17.50
CA SER A 90 3.44 -12.53 -18.86
C SER A 90 2.93 -13.98 -18.91
N SER A 91 3.37 -14.82 -17.97
CA SER A 91 2.94 -16.21 -17.78
C SER A 91 1.48 -16.31 -17.31
N THR A 92 0.77 -17.42 -17.56
CA THR A 92 -0.65 -17.58 -17.22
C THR A 92 -0.95 -17.74 -15.73
N GLU A 93 -0.10 -18.44 -14.98
CA GLU A 93 -0.38 -18.86 -13.59
C GLU A 93 0.73 -18.55 -12.59
N ASP A 94 2.00 -18.51 -13.02
CA ASP A 94 3.14 -18.33 -12.13
C ASP A 94 3.85 -17.01 -12.44
N CYS A 95 4.29 -16.29 -11.42
CA CYS A 95 5.15 -15.12 -11.60
C CYS A 95 6.59 -15.58 -11.84
N VAL A 96 7.28 -14.98 -12.81
CA VAL A 96 8.73 -15.13 -12.91
C VAL A 96 9.38 -14.06 -12.05
N GLU A 97 10.24 -14.47 -11.11
CA GLU A 97 10.82 -13.62 -10.07
C GLU A 97 12.32 -13.44 -10.29
N GLU A 98 12.77 -12.19 -10.40
CA GLU A 98 14.20 -11.83 -10.44
C GLU A 98 14.55 -10.92 -9.26
N GLN A 99 15.34 -11.42 -8.30
CA GLN A 99 15.75 -10.64 -7.14
C GLN A 99 16.76 -9.56 -7.54
N ILE A 100 16.51 -8.32 -7.11
CA ILE A 100 17.35 -7.16 -7.45
C ILE A 100 18.00 -6.50 -6.23
N TRP A 101 17.48 -6.78 -5.03
CA TRP A 101 18.06 -6.30 -3.77
C TRP A 101 17.62 -7.20 -2.61
N SER A 102 18.50 -7.43 -1.62
CA SER A 102 18.17 -8.16 -0.39
C SER A 102 18.43 -7.30 0.85
N HIS A 103 17.57 -7.45 1.87
CA HIS A 103 17.74 -6.76 3.15
C HIS A 103 18.74 -7.45 4.10
N ASN A 104 19.15 -8.69 3.80
CA ASN A 104 20.10 -9.51 4.57
C ASN A 104 19.73 -9.71 6.05
N MET A 105 18.44 -9.68 6.40
CA MET A 105 17.93 -10.03 7.73
C MET A 105 17.21 -11.38 7.69
N ASP A 106 16.95 -11.96 8.86
CA ASP A 106 16.25 -13.22 9.00
C ASP A 106 14.77 -13.09 8.61
N THR A 107 14.35 -13.83 7.59
CA THR A 107 12.97 -13.82 7.08
C THR A 107 11.97 -14.49 8.01
N HIS A 108 12.42 -15.20 9.05
CA HIS A 108 11.57 -15.65 10.14
C HIS A 108 11.24 -14.54 11.13
N ILE A 109 11.94 -13.41 11.07
CA ILE A 109 11.74 -12.26 11.95
C ILE A 109 11.02 -11.13 11.20
N VAL A 110 11.41 -10.85 9.96
CA VAL A 110 10.89 -9.72 9.19
C VAL A 110 10.50 -10.09 7.76
N ARG A 111 9.59 -9.31 7.18
CA ARG A 111 9.29 -9.30 5.73
C ARG A 111 8.89 -7.91 5.28
N PHE A 112 8.95 -7.62 3.98
CA PHE A 112 8.26 -6.45 3.45
C PHE A 112 6.75 -6.54 3.73
N ASN A 113 6.16 -5.38 4.07
CA ASN A 113 4.73 -5.23 4.28
C ASN A 113 4.19 -4.23 3.24
N ASP A 114 3.99 -2.95 3.56
CA ASP A 114 3.53 -1.98 2.55
C ASP A 114 4.68 -1.22 1.85
N GLY A 115 4.39 -0.71 0.65
CA GLY A 115 5.31 0.07 -0.16
C GLY A 115 4.60 0.83 -1.29
N LYS A 116 5.10 2.04 -1.58
CA LYS A 116 4.55 2.93 -2.59
C LYS A 116 5.62 3.86 -3.15
N CYS A 117 5.47 4.24 -4.42
CA CYS A 117 6.33 5.26 -5.01
C CYS A 117 5.80 6.67 -4.79
N ASP A 118 6.70 7.62 -4.62
CA ASP A 118 6.37 9.04 -4.73
C ASP A 118 6.18 9.48 -6.19
N SER A 119 5.76 10.74 -6.37
CA SER A 119 5.52 11.33 -7.69
C SER A 119 6.76 11.48 -8.57
N SER A 120 7.95 11.33 -7.99
CA SER A 120 9.23 11.30 -8.72
C SER A 120 9.71 9.88 -9.05
N GLY A 121 8.91 8.86 -8.74
CA GLY A 121 9.19 7.47 -9.03
C GLY A 121 10.20 6.81 -8.11
N ARG A 122 10.41 7.34 -6.90
CA ARG A 122 11.23 6.68 -5.88
C ARG A 122 10.34 5.81 -5.02
N LEU A 123 10.75 4.56 -4.82
CA LEU A 123 9.99 3.61 -4.00
C LEU A 123 10.33 3.82 -2.54
N PHE A 124 9.31 3.92 -1.69
CA PHE A 124 9.42 3.78 -0.26
C PHE A 124 8.71 2.50 0.16
N ALA A 125 9.35 1.68 0.96
CA ALA A 125 8.78 0.42 1.43
C ALA A 125 9.40 0.03 2.76
N GLY A 126 8.63 -0.63 3.62
CA GLY A 126 9.14 -1.06 4.91
C GLY A 126 8.82 -2.48 5.29
N LEU A 127 9.61 -2.93 6.25
CA LEU A 127 9.53 -4.26 6.82
C LEU A 127 8.65 -4.21 8.07
N MET A 128 7.91 -5.28 8.30
CA MET A 128 7.29 -5.57 9.59
C MET A 128 8.11 -6.61 10.37
N ASP A 129 8.00 -6.58 11.69
CA ASP A 129 8.51 -7.62 12.60
C ASP A 129 7.36 -8.56 12.96
N TYR A 130 7.49 -9.88 12.82
CA TYR A 130 6.38 -10.81 13.13
C TYR A 130 5.90 -10.74 14.59
N GLN A 131 6.77 -10.32 15.52
CA GLN A 131 6.46 -10.24 16.94
C GLN A 131 6.04 -8.83 17.38
N TRP A 132 5.64 -7.98 16.43
CA TRP A 132 5.33 -6.58 16.69
C TRP A 132 4.20 -6.34 17.71
N GLN A 133 3.29 -7.31 17.91
CA GLN A 133 2.21 -7.22 18.90
C GLN A 133 2.64 -7.67 20.31
N GLU A 134 3.71 -8.46 20.40
CA GLU A 134 4.17 -9.08 21.64
C GLU A 134 5.29 -8.27 22.31
N LYS A 135 6.04 -7.50 21.51
CA LYS A 135 7.24 -6.78 21.95
C LYS A 135 6.99 -5.29 22.14
N SER A 136 7.89 -4.66 22.90
CA SER A 136 7.96 -3.19 22.93
C SER A 136 8.36 -2.66 21.55
N TYR A 137 7.80 -1.51 21.15
CA TYR A 137 8.18 -0.86 19.90
C TYR A 137 9.68 -0.52 19.81
N SER A 138 10.35 -0.39 20.96
CA SER A 138 11.80 -0.11 21.01
C SER A 138 12.67 -1.29 20.57
N GLU A 139 12.10 -2.50 20.56
CA GLU A 139 12.75 -3.77 20.21
C GLU A 139 12.40 -4.25 18.79
N ALA A 140 11.52 -3.52 18.09
CA ALA A 140 11.11 -3.87 16.76
C ALA A 140 12.30 -3.86 15.78
N GLN A 141 12.36 -4.87 14.91
CA GLN A 141 13.46 -5.03 13.96
C GLN A 141 13.14 -4.55 12.54
N GLY A 142 11.89 -4.19 12.28
CA GLY A 142 11.48 -3.63 11.01
C GLY A 142 12.21 -2.32 10.69
N LYS A 143 12.36 -2.07 9.39
CA LYS A 143 13.04 -0.90 8.83
C LYS A 143 12.24 -0.36 7.67
N PHE A 144 12.27 0.95 7.49
CA PHE A 144 11.65 1.64 6.37
C PHE A 144 12.74 2.15 5.44
N TYR A 145 12.63 1.85 4.17
CA TYR A 145 13.64 2.14 3.15
C TYR A 145 13.10 3.06 2.07
N SER A 146 14.03 3.75 1.41
CA SER A 146 13.81 4.37 0.10
C SER A 146 14.74 3.72 -0.92
N PHE A 147 14.25 3.59 -2.15
CA PHE A 147 14.93 2.95 -3.26
C PHE A 147 14.87 3.86 -4.49
N GLU A 148 16.00 4.00 -5.17
CA GLU A 148 16.12 4.79 -6.38
C GLU A 148 16.97 4.08 -7.43
N SER A 149 16.55 4.16 -8.71
CA SER A 149 17.41 3.72 -9.81
C SER A 149 18.55 4.70 -10.05
N SER A 150 19.73 4.12 -10.30
CA SER A 150 20.89 4.87 -10.79
C SER A 150 20.63 5.61 -12.11
N GLN A 151 19.67 5.19 -12.95
CA GLN A 151 19.35 5.93 -14.18
C GLN A 151 18.53 7.19 -13.93
N ARG A 152 17.62 7.17 -12.95
CA ARG A 152 16.91 8.37 -12.49
C ARG A 152 17.92 9.44 -12.06
N LEU A 153 18.95 9.05 -11.32
CA LEU A 153 20.06 9.93 -10.93
C LEU A 153 20.85 10.48 -12.12
N ARG A 154 20.95 9.73 -13.24
CA ARG A 154 21.71 10.13 -14.43
C ARG A 154 20.93 10.96 -15.45
N LYS A 155 19.59 10.84 -15.52
CA LYS A 155 18.74 11.68 -16.40
C LYS A 155 18.74 13.15 -15.99
N ALA A 156 19.17 13.47 -14.76
CA ALA A 156 19.51 14.84 -14.37
C ALA A 156 20.73 15.40 -15.13
N ASP A 157 21.62 14.53 -15.65
CA ASP A 157 22.95 14.93 -16.15
C ASP A 157 23.30 14.53 -17.60
N SER A 158 22.50 13.72 -18.34
CA SER A 158 22.89 13.39 -19.74
C SER A 158 21.78 12.88 -20.69
N LYS A 159 21.89 13.26 -21.99
CA LYS A 159 20.96 12.99 -23.10
C LYS A 159 21.25 11.71 -23.95
N LYS A 160 21.87 10.66 -23.41
CA LYS A 160 22.18 9.45 -24.21
C LYS A 160 21.44 8.19 -23.72
N PRO A 161 20.87 7.37 -24.62
CA PRO A 161 20.22 6.11 -24.24
C PRO A 161 21.26 5.05 -23.84
N VAL A 162 20.99 4.30 -22.77
CA VAL A 162 21.87 3.26 -22.21
C VAL A 162 21.21 1.88 -22.33
N LYS A 163 21.99 0.83 -22.62
CA LYS A 163 21.52 -0.55 -22.87
C LYS A 163 21.12 -1.29 -21.57
N ARG A 164 20.11 -2.18 -21.68
CA ARG A 164 19.43 -2.97 -20.62
C ARG A 164 20.33 -3.79 -19.67
N LYS A 165 21.58 -4.10 -20.04
CA LYS A 165 22.53 -4.92 -19.24
C LYS A 165 23.49 -4.10 -18.35
N GLN A 166 23.39 -2.77 -18.35
CA GLN A 166 24.13 -1.88 -17.43
C GLN A 166 23.22 -1.20 -16.37
N LEU A 167 21.93 -1.52 -16.43
CA LEU A 167 20.92 -1.46 -15.38
C LEU A 167 21.18 -2.71 -14.51
N ASP A 168 21.36 -2.71 -13.19
CA ASP A 168 20.67 -1.99 -12.14
C ASP A 168 21.58 -1.94 -10.90
N LYS A 169 21.90 -0.74 -10.42
CA LYS A 169 22.12 -0.58 -8.98
C LYS A 169 20.95 0.24 -8.49
N ILE A 170 19.96 -0.45 -7.91
CA ILE A 170 19.00 0.20 -7.05
C ILE A 170 19.79 0.65 -5.82
N LYS A 171 19.82 1.96 -5.58
CA LYS A 171 20.38 2.51 -4.36
C LYS A 171 19.31 2.42 -3.29
N SER A 172 19.58 1.64 -2.25
CA SER A 172 18.76 1.59 -1.05
C SER A 172 19.30 2.57 0.00
N GLN A 173 18.40 3.25 0.70
CA GLN A 173 18.72 4.00 1.91
C GLN A 173 17.74 3.60 3.03
N GLU A 174 18.28 3.27 4.20
CA GLU A 174 17.47 3.15 5.41
C GLU A 174 16.99 4.55 5.84
N VAL A 175 15.67 4.72 5.88
CA VAL A 175 14.99 5.98 6.20
C VAL A 175 14.56 5.99 7.65
N LEU A 176 13.96 4.91 8.16
CA LEU A 176 13.60 4.76 9.58
C LEU A 176 13.99 3.36 10.07
N SER A 177 14.31 3.26 11.35
CA SER A 177 14.54 2.00 12.06
C SER A 177 13.50 1.81 13.16
N LYS A 178 13.46 0.62 13.75
CA LYS A 178 12.52 0.26 14.83
C LYS A 178 11.06 0.45 14.39
N ILE A 179 10.75 -0.14 13.24
CA ILE A 179 9.40 -0.20 12.71
C ILE A 179 8.75 -1.49 13.18
N CYS A 180 7.58 -1.39 13.79
CA CYS A 180 6.82 -2.54 14.28
C CYS A 180 6.14 -3.25 13.09
N CYS A 181 5.26 -2.53 12.40
CA CYS A 181 4.58 -3.01 11.21
C CYS A 181 4.47 -1.86 10.20
N SER A 182 5.37 -1.82 9.21
CA SER A 182 5.37 -0.77 8.19
C SER A 182 4.11 -0.87 7.35
N ASN A 183 3.36 0.22 7.26
CA ASN A 183 2.04 0.18 6.63
C ASN A 183 1.76 1.45 5.82
N GLY A 184 0.48 1.76 5.63
CA GLY A 184 -0.02 2.84 4.78
C GLY A 184 0.85 4.08 4.70
N LEU A 185 1.21 4.43 3.46
CA LEU A 185 1.94 5.65 3.13
C LEU A 185 1.34 6.40 1.95
N THR A 186 1.42 7.73 2.00
CA THR A 186 1.01 8.60 0.90
C THR A 186 1.64 9.99 1.01
N TRP A 187 1.61 10.75 -0.08
CA TRP A 187 2.05 12.14 -0.12
C TRP A 187 0.87 13.04 -0.47
N LEU A 188 0.83 14.24 0.11
CA LEU A 188 -0.14 15.24 -0.33
C LEU A 188 0.19 15.79 -1.71
N SER A 189 -0.79 16.47 -2.30
CA SER A 189 -0.68 17.10 -3.61
C SER A 189 0.41 18.19 -3.68
N ASP A 190 0.85 18.70 -2.53
CA ASP A 190 1.94 19.68 -2.43
C ASP A 190 3.35 19.07 -2.53
N TYR A 191 3.45 17.74 -2.50
CA TYR A 191 4.69 16.96 -2.50
C TYR A 191 5.69 17.34 -1.39
N ARG A 192 5.21 17.93 -0.30
CA ARG A 192 6.02 18.39 0.84
C ARG A 192 5.75 17.61 2.12
N HIS A 193 4.74 16.75 2.11
CA HIS A 193 4.34 15.99 3.29
C HIS A 193 4.24 14.51 2.92
N LEU A 194 5.00 13.68 3.63
CA LEU A 194 4.83 12.22 3.64
C LEU A 194 4.00 11.86 4.87
N PHE A 195 2.87 11.19 4.64
CA PHE A 195 2.11 10.52 5.69
C PHE A 195 2.50 9.05 5.74
N TYR A 196 2.68 8.53 6.95
CA TYR A 196 3.18 7.17 7.18
C TYR A 196 2.55 6.55 8.42
N ILE A 197 2.19 5.27 8.30
CA ILE A 197 1.62 4.46 9.36
C ILE A 197 2.62 3.38 9.77
N ASP A 198 2.86 3.29 11.08
CA ASP A 198 3.42 2.11 11.74
C ASP A 198 2.33 1.54 12.64
N SER A 199 1.68 0.44 12.23
CA SER A 199 0.48 -0.07 12.89
C SER A 199 0.74 -0.40 14.37
N GLY A 200 1.97 -0.82 14.72
CA GLY A 200 2.37 -1.08 16.10
C GLY A 200 2.56 0.15 16.97
N LYS A 201 2.63 1.35 16.37
CA LYS A 201 2.65 2.64 17.06
C LYS A 201 1.28 3.31 17.15
N TYR A 202 0.27 2.79 16.43
CA TYR A 202 -1.13 3.24 16.54
C TYR A 202 -1.29 4.72 16.16
N GLU A 203 -0.43 5.19 15.25
CA GLU A 203 -0.32 6.59 14.86
C GLU A 203 -0.28 6.75 13.35
N ILE A 204 -0.90 7.83 12.88
CA ILE A 204 -0.64 8.39 11.55
C ILE A 204 0.37 9.53 11.76
N LEU A 205 1.56 9.38 11.21
CA LEU A 205 2.63 10.38 11.29
C LEU A 205 2.70 11.19 10.01
N CYS A 206 3.06 12.47 10.12
CA CYS A 206 3.39 13.36 9.02
C CYS A 206 4.86 13.78 9.13
N TYR A 207 5.60 13.62 8.05
CA TYR A 207 6.98 14.08 7.92
C TYR A 207 7.06 15.18 6.87
N PRO A 208 7.71 16.32 7.15
CA PRO A 208 8.17 17.20 6.09
C PRO A 208 9.07 16.42 5.15
N TYR A 209 8.87 16.59 3.86
CA TYR A 209 9.45 15.77 2.81
C TYR A 209 9.90 16.64 1.64
N ASP A 210 11.09 16.33 1.12
CA ASP A 210 11.64 17.01 -0.05
C ASP A 210 11.52 16.10 -1.28
N ILE A 211 10.62 16.46 -2.21
CA ILE A 211 10.42 15.71 -3.45
C ILE A 211 11.64 15.71 -4.39
N GLN A 212 12.57 16.67 -4.26
CA GLN A 212 13.76 16.69 -5.10
C GLN A 212 14.78 15.66 -4.62
N THR A 213 15.02 15.60 -3.31
CA THR A 213 16.09 14.76 -2.72
C THR A 213 15.61 13.45 -2.11
N GLY A 214 14.31 13.34 -1.82
CA GLY A 214 13.71 12.20 -1.15
C GLY A 214 13.93 12.09 0.34
N LYS A 215 14.44 13.15 0.95
CA LYS A 215 14.67 13.18 2.37
C LYS A 215 13.38 13.52 3.10
N ILE A 216 13.18 12.84 4.23
CA ILE A 216 12.21 13.22 5.25
C ILE A 216 12.94 13.94 6.38
N ASP A 217 12.31 14.95 6.95
CA ASP A 217 12.75 15.56 8.20
C ASP A 217 12.13 14.79 9.39
N LYS A 218 12.97 14.00 10.07
CA LYS A 218 12.55 13.12 11.17
C LYS A 218 12.36 13.86 12.49
N ASP A 219 13.01 15.02 12.62
CA ASP A 219 13.02 15.83 13.83
C ASP A 219 11.78 16.72 13.88
N SER A 220 11.32 17.18 12.70
CA SER A 220 10.10 17.97 12.53
C SER A 220 8.83 17.15 12.29
N LYS A 221 8.85 15.83 12.53
CA LYS A 221 7.66 14.98 12.35
C LYS A 221 6.54 15.38 13.30
N GLN A 222 5.29 15.18 12.86
CA GLN A 222 4.08 15.43 13.63
C GLN A 222 3.25 14.15 13.74
N THR A 223 2.66 13.91 14.90
CA THR A 223 1.60 12.91 15.05
C THR A 223 0.28 13.56 14.66
N LEU A 224 -0.32 13.13 13.54
CA LEU A 224 -1.60 13.64 13.07
C LEU A 224 -2.75 13.06 13.91
N VAL A 225 -2.77 11.73 14.04
CA VAL A 225 -3.79 10.99 14.79
C VAL A 225 -3.11 9.89 15.57
N ARG A 226 -3.56 9.65 16.81
CA ARG A 226 -3.15 8.52 17.65
C ARG A 226 -4.39 7.80 18.17
N LEU A 227 -4.43 6.48 18.03
CA LEU A 227 -5.49 5.66 18.65
C LEU A 227 -5.19 5.47 20.13
N ASP A 228 -6.22 5.54 20.96
CA ASP A 228 -6.12 5.18 22.37
C ASP A 228 -6.34 3.67 22.56
N LYS A 229 -5.25 2.95 22.83
CA LYS A 229 -5.30 1.50 23.11
C LYS A 229 -6.19 1.13 24.29
N LYS A 230 -6.46 2.07 25.21
CA LYS A 230 -7.28 1.82 26.41
C LYS A 230 -8.77 2.08 26.18
N ALA A 231 -9.14 2.63 25.03
CA ALA A 231 -10.53 2.97 24.73
C ALA A 231 -11.38 1.74 24.37
N SER A 232 -10.76 0.58 24.07
CA SER A 232 -11.45 -0.67 23.75
C SER A 232 -10.56 -1.86 24.06
N ASP A 233 -11.16 -2.98 24.46
CA ASP A 233 -10.49 -4.29 24.56
C ASP A 233 -10.37 -4.97 23.18
N GLU A 234 -11.02 -4.44 22.15
CA GLU A 234 -10.92 -4.95 20.78
C GLU A 234 -9.66 -4.44 20.08
N PHE A 235 -8.95 -5.35 19.43
CA PHE A 235 -7.80 -5.01 18.60
C PHE A 235 -8.24 -4.30 17.30
N PHE A 236 -7.72 -3.09 17.09
CA PHE A 236 -7.76 -2.41 15.80
C PHE A 236 -6.56 -1.48 15.63
N VAL A 237 -6.15 -1.29 14.37
CA VAL A 237 -4.99 -0.48 14.00
C VAL A 237 -5.22 0.25 12.68
N PHE A 238 -4.50 1.34 12.47
CA PHE A 238 -4.36 1.90 11.12
C PHE A 238 -3.52 0.95 10.26
N ASP A 239 -3.97 0.75 9.04
CA ASP A 239 -3.38 -0.18 8.07
C ASP A 239 -2.99 0.63 6.80
N GLY A 240 -3.35 0.18 5.61
CA GLY A 240 -3.11 0.87 4.35
C GLY A 240 -3.85 2.20 4.19
N MET A 241 -3.28 3.10 3.38
CA MET A 241 -3.77 4.48 3.18
C MET A 241 -3.54 5.01 1.76
N CYS A 242 -4.42 5.90 1.30
CA CYS A 242 -4.22 6.78 0.14
C CYS A 242 -4.75 8.20 0.41
N CYS A 243 -4.67 9.11 -0.56
CA CYS A 243 -5.22 10.46 -0.46
C CYS A 243 -6.09 10.83 -1.67
N ASP A 244 -7.00 11.77 -1.48
CA ASP A 244 -7.82 12.35 -2.56
C ASP A 244 -7.30 13.71 -3.03
N ILE A 245 -7.97 14.31 -4.04
CA ILE A 245 -7.57 15.62 -4.59
C ILE A 245 -7.76 16.81 -3.64
N GLN A 246 -8.42 16.62 -2.50
CA GLN A 246 -8.66 17.65 -1.50
C GLN A 246 -7.74 17.48 -0.28
N ASP A 247 -6.68 16.70 -0.44
CA ASP A 247 -5.72 16.34 0.61
C ASP A 247 -6.43 15.76 1.84
N LYS A 248 -7.42 14.88 1.63
CA LYS A 248 -7.96 14.02 2.69
C LYS A 248 -7.33 12.65 2.59
N LEU A 249 -6.97 12.10 3.75
CA LEU A 249 -6.44 10.76 3.87
C LEU A 249 -7.59 9.77 3.94
N TRP A 250 -7.49 8.70 3.18
CA TRP A 250 -8.38 7.55 3.24
C TRP A 250 -7.60 6.39 3.85
N VAL A 251 -8.07 5.87 4.98
CA VAL A 251 -7.29 4.94 5.83
C VAL A 251 -8.15 3.74 6.19
N ALA A 252 -7.62 2.54 5.97
CA ALA A 252 -8.21 1.31 6.49
C ALA A 252 -7.96 1.24 8.01
N LEU A 253 -9.02 1.06 8.80
CA LEU A 253 -8.97 0.80 10.23
C LEU A 253 -9.24 -0.68 10.46
N CYS A 254 -8.19 -1.48 10.28
CA CYS A 254 -8.21 -2.92 10.39
C CYS A 254 -8.60 -3.36 11.80
N GLY A 255 -9.47 -4.36 11.93
CA GLY A 255 -10.03 -4.85 13.19
C GLY A 255 -11.30 -4.13 13.62
N ALA A 256 -11.50 -2.88 13.19
CA ALA A 256 -12.72 -2.12 13.43
C ALA A 256 -13.75 -2.21 12.29
N GLY A 257 -13.40 -2.85 11.17
CA GLY A 257 -14.28 -2.99 10.01
C GLY A 257 -14.62 -1.68 9.31
N VAL A 258 -13.70 -0.71 9.31
CA VAL A 258 -13.99 0.66 8.89
C VAL A 258 -12.93 1.19 7.93
N VAL A 259 -13.37 2.02 6.97
CA VAL A 259 -12.51 2.97 6.25
C VAL A 259 -12.83 4.38 6.75
N LEU A 260 -11.79 5.13 7.10
CA LEU A 260 -11.87 6.52 7.58
C LEU A 260 -11.50 7.49 6.47
N GLN A 261 -12.18 8.64 6.44
CA GLN A 261 -11.67 9.84 5.79
C GLN A 261 -11.19 10.81 6.88
N ILE A 262 -9.94 11.24 6.80
CA ILE A 262 -9.31 12.12 7.77
C ILE A 262 -8.80 13.37 7.07
N ASP A 263 -9.05 14.54 7.65
CA ASP A 263 -8.47 15.78 7.18
C ASP A 263 -6.96 15.81 7.46
N ALA A 264 -6.12 15.84 6.42
CA ALA A 264 -4.67 15.74 6.58
C ALA A 264 -4.03 16.95 7.29
N ALA A 265 -4.71 18.10 7.33
CA ALA A 265 -4.20 19.31 7.98
C ALA A 265 -4.51 19.34 9.48
N THR A 266 -5.64 18.75 9.89
CA THR A 266 -6.16 18.86 11.26
C THR A 266 -6.22 17.54 12.03
N GLY A 267 -6.14 16.40 11.33
CA GLY A 267 -6.31 15.07 11.92
C GLY A 267 -7.77 14.73 12.27
N LYS A 268 -8.73 15.60 11.89
CA LYS A 268 -10.14 15.39 12.18
C LYS A 268 -10.71 14.26 11.32
N GLU A 269 -11.39 13.31 11.95
CA GLU A 269 -12.25 12.34 11.26
C GLU A 269 -13.42 13.08 10.60
N LEU A 270 -13.52 12.96 9.28
CA LEU A 270 -14.58 13.55 8.47
C LEU A 270 -15.67 12.54 8.11
N MET A 271 -15.27 11.29 7.89
CA MET A 271 -16.17 10.21 7.52
C MET A 271 -15.68 8.88 8.11
N ARG A 272 -16.64 8.02 8.43
CA ARG A 272 -16.44 6.66 8.91
C ARG A 272 -17.39 5.73 8.16
N ILE A 273 -16.82 4.83 7.37
CA ILE A 273 -17.57 3.91 6.51
C ILE A 273 -17.34 2.49 7.02
N SER A 274 -18.38 1.86 7.56
CA SER A 274 -18.34 0.43 7.87
C SER A 274 -18.31 -0.38 6.58
N VAL A 275 -17.31 -1.23 6.45
CA VAL A 275 -17.16 -2.18 5.34
C VAL A 275 -17.62 -3.55 5.83
N GLY A 276 -18.17 -4.39 4.95
CA GLY A 276 -18.80 -5.69 5.29
C GLY A 276 -17.89 -6.77 5.88
N CYS A 277 -16.72 -6.41 6.42
CA CYS A 277 -15.74 -7.29 7.02
C CYS A 277 -15.06 -6.62 8.23
N LYS A 278 -14.51 -7.40 9.15
CA LYS A 278 -13.78 -6.87 10.33
C LYS A 278 -12.40 -6.30 9.99
N TYR A 279 -11.74 -6.82 8.95
CA TYR A 279 -10.35 -6.53 8.65
C TYR A 279 -10.17 -5.92 7.25
N PRO A 280 -10.62 -4.68 6.99
CA PRO A 280 -10.12 -3.92 5.84
C PRO A 280 -8.64 -3.63 6.04
N THR A 281 -7.85 -3.86 5.00
CA THR A 281 -6.38 -3.82 5.07
C THR A 281 -5.81 -2.61 4.35
N SER A 282 -6.30 -2.26 3.16
CA SER A 282 -5.76 -1.13 2.42
C SER A 282 -6.77 -0.54 1.46
N VAL A 283 -6.46 0.66 0.95
CA VAL A 283 -7.36 1.43 0.09
C VAL A 283 -6.65 2.12 -1.05
N CYS A 284 -7.32 2.21 -2.20
CA CYS A 284 -6.76 2.84 -3.39
C CYS A 284 -7.86 3.36 -4.32
N PHE A 285 -7.68 4.58 -4.86
CA PHE A 285 -8.58 5.10 -5.88
C PHE A 285 -8.30 4.49 -7.25
N GLY A 286 -9.37 4.18 -7.99
CA GLY A 286 -9.33 3.65 -9.34
C GLY A 286 -10.61 3.96 -10.12
N GLY A 287 -10.83 3.21 -11.19
CA GLY A 287 -11.86 3.52 -12.19
C GLY A 287 -11.39 4.57 -13.22
N PRO A 288 -12.14 4.74 -14.33
CA PRO A 288 -11.77 5.68 -15.40
C PRO A 288 -11.68 7.15 -14.95
N HIS A 289 -12.35 7.51 -13.86
CA HIS A 289 -12.38 8.87 -13.32
C HIS A 289 -11.65 9.00 -11.96
N LEU A 290 -11.00 7.92 -11.49
CA LEU A 290 -10.35 7.84 -10.18
C LEU A 290 -11.29 8.15 -9.01
N ASP A 291 -12.57 7.79 -9.13
CA ASP A 291 -13.66 8.06 -8.19
C ASP A 291 -14.25 6.79 -7.55
N ILE A 292 -13.64 5.63 -7.83
CA ILE A 292 -13.93 4.36 -7.15
C ILE A 292 -12.86 4.14 -6.10
N LEU A 293 -13.22 4.07 -4.82
CA LEU A 293 -12.31 3.67 -3.75
C LEU A 293 -12.36 2.15 -3.59
N PHE A 294 -11.32 1.46 -4.04
CA PHE A 294 -11.14 0.04 -3.80
C PHE A 294 -10.65 -0.20 -2.37
N VAL A 295 -11.15 -1.26 -1.74
CA VAL A 295 -10.76 -1.68 -0.38
C VAL A 295 -10.41 -3.16 -0.39
N THR A 296 -9.16 -3.48 -0.07
CA THR A 296 -8.71 -4.86 0.17
C THR A 296 -8.98 -5.27 1.61
N THR A 297 -9.13 -6.57 1.85
CA THR A 297 -9.50 -7.10 3.17
C THR A 297 -8.82 -8.43 3.46
N ALA A 298 -8.75 -8.80 4.74
CA ALA A 298 -8.24 -10.08 5.20
C ALA A 298 -9.37 -11.01 5.67
N ARG A 299 -9.16 -12.32 5.55
CA ARG A 299 -10.05 -13.33 6.13
C ARG A 299 -9.92 -13.34 7.65
N GLU A 300 -11.04 -13.65 8.29
CA GLU A 300 -11.05 -13.94 9.73
C GLU A 300 -10.53 -15.37 9.91
N THR A 301 -9.34 -15.53 10.49
CA THR A 301 -8.77 -16.87 10.76
C THR A 301 -9.50 -17.61 11.88
N MET A 302 -10.33 -16.90 12.65
CA MET A 302 -11.18 -17.45 13.71
C MET A 302 -12.64 -17.30 13.30
N LEU A 303 -13.24 -18.38 12.82
CA LEU A 303 -14.68 -18.50 12.60
C LEU A 303 -15.40 -18.25 13.94
N SER A 304 -15.86 -17.02 14.17
CA SER A 304 -16.84 -16.76 15.21
C SER A 304 -18.19 -17.25 14.67
N PRO A 305 -18.82 -18.30 15.25
CA PRO A 305 -20.07 -18.82 14.72
C PRO A 305 -21.13 -17.71 14.72
N GLY A 306 -21.63 -17.35 13.53
CA GLY A 306 -22.72 -16.37 13.36
C GLY A 306 -22.35 -15.06 12.65
N PHE A 307 -21.08 -14.81 12.34
CA PHE A 307 -20.70 -13.70 11.45
C PHE A 307 -20.52 -14.19 10.02
N ASN A 308 -21.37 -13.72 9.11
CA ASN A 308 -21.17 -13.87 7.67
C ASN A 308 -20.17 -12.80 7.22
N SER A 309 -18.90 -12.93 7.64
CA SER A 309 -17.88 -11.93 7.35
C SER A 309 -17.42 -12.07 5.90
N GLN A 310 -17.51 -10.99 5.14
CA GLN A 310 -16.99 -10.92 3.76
C GLN A 310 -15.46 -10.71 3.76
N GLY A 311 -14.75 -11.21 4.77
CA GLY A 311 -13.29 -11.12 4.86
C GLY A 311 -12.60 -11.82 3.70
N GLY A 312 -11.50 -11.24 3.22
CA GLY A 312 -10.80 -11.67 2.02
C GLY A 312 -11.50 -11.27 0.71
N SER A 313 -12.55 -10.44 0.77
CA SER A 313 -13.21 -9.87 -0.40
C SER A 313 -12.54 -8.57 -0.85
N LEU A 314 -12.76 -8.20 -2.11
CA LEU A 314 -12.44 -6.89 -2.65
C LEU A 314 -13.72 -6.05 -2.71
N PHE A 315 -13.70 -4.85 -2.14
CA PHE A 315 -14.83 -3.92 -2.18
C PHE A 315 -14.55 -2.72 -3.10
N MET A 316 -15.62 -2.16 -3.66
CA MET A 316 -15.64 -0.90 -4.39
C MET A 316 -16.61 0.06 -3.71
N LEU A 317 -16.13 1.25 -3.38
CA LEU A 317 -16.91 2.30 -2.73
C LEU A 317 -17.02 3.49 -3.69
N GLN A 318 -18.24 3.91 -4.00
CA GLN A 318 -18.50 5.17 -4.69
C GLN A 318 -18.93 6.21 -3.65
N ILE A 319 -18.13 7.27 -3.47
CA ILE A 319 -18.46 8.39 -2.58
C ILE A 319 -18.69 9.64 -3.43
N PRO A 320 -19.91 10.24 -3.43
CA PRO A 320 -20.19 11.35 -4.34
C PRO A 320 -19.27 12.56 -4.07
N GLY A 321 -18.67 13.09 -5.15
CA GLY A 321 -17.78 14.25 -5.08
C GLY A 321 -16.34 13.95 -4.63
N VAL A 322 -16.00 12.68 -4.40
CA VAL A 322 -14.65 12.25 -4.00
C VAL A 322 -13.96 11.57 -5.18
N ARG A 323 -12.70 11.94 -5.41
CA ARG A 323 -11.82 11.31 -6.40
C ARG A 323 -10.36 11.59 -6.08
N SER A 324 -9.45 10.81 -6.66
CA SER A 324 -8.03 11.13 -6.68
C SER A 324 -7.58 11.76 -8.01
N SER A 325 -6.38 12.35 -8.00
CA SER A 325 -5.64 12.78 -9.19
C SER A 325 -4.69 11.70 -9.69
N CYS A 326 -4.33 10.76 -8.81
CA CYS A 326 -3.41 9.68 -9.09
C CYS A 326 -3.72 8.48 -8.18
N SER A 327 -3.71 7.28 -8.75
CA SER A 327 -3.82 6.06 -7.95
C SER A 327 -2.47 5.61 -7.39
N SER A 328 -1.46 5.60 -8.25
CA SER A 328 -0.11 5.16 -7.95
C SER A 328 0.89 5.79 -8.91
N TYR A 329 2.11 5.98 -8.44
CA TYR A 329 3.23 6.39 -9.28
C TYR A 329 4.09 5.17 -9.61
N PRO A 330 4.64 5.09 -10.83
CA PRO A 330 5.53 4.01 -11.19
C PRO A 330 6.92 4.19 -10.58
N PHE A 331 7.57 3.10 -10.21
CA PHE A 331 9.01 3.12 -9.96
C PHE A 331 9.73 3.44 -11.27
N LEU A 332 10.56 4.49 -11.26
CA LEU A 332 11.30 4.92 -12.45
C LEU A 332 12.71 4.33 -12.42
N TYR A 333 12.95 3.38 -13.33
CA TYR A 333 14.21 2.64 -13.43
C TYR A 333 15.02 2.94 -14.69
#